data_AF-A0AA92G719-F1
#
_entry.id   AF-A0AA92G719-F1
#
_cell.length_a   1.000
_cell.length_b   1.000
_cell.length_c   1.000
_cell.angle_alpha   90.00
_cell.angle_beta   90.00
_cell.angle_gamma   90.00
#
_symmetry.space_group_name_H-M   'P 1'
#
loop_
_entity.id
_entity.type
_entity.pdbx_description
1 polymer ?
#
loop_
_entity_poly.entity_id
_entity_poly.type
_entity_poly.pdbx_seq_one_letter_code
_entity_poly.pdbx_strand_id
1 'polypeptide(L)'
;MQSMSSSSIVFIDLEVTKHTQTIASIGAYIDEENGFEGQSLHELIRLCVQQTPSYVCGHNFIDHDKRYLENSTFNALLQRLKILDTLYLSLLLFPDKVTHKLEKPYKTEAHIANSPFGDSVATKELLMLLVERFYSLDESLKQALYLLLNTHAIYAPFFEYIAYQSSEISLYEHFKSLIQCEKKVFEAITVRRSANLVI
;
A
#
# COMPACT_ATOMS: atom_id res chain seq x y z
N MET A 1 -1.78 19.81 11.04
CA MET A 1 -2.00 18.38 10.74
C MET A 1 -3.44 18.22 10.30
N GLN A 2 -3.69 17.96 9.01
CA GLN A 2 -5.01 17.45 8.61
C GLN A 2 -5.17 16.07 9.25
N SER A 3 -6.36 15.78 9.80
CA SER A 3 -6.63 14.53 10.48
C SER A 3 -6.51 13.37 9.49
N MET A 4 -5.52 12.50 9.69
CA MET A 4 -5.55 11.18 9.09
C MET A 4 -6.88 10.50 9.46
N SER A 5 -7.44 9.76 8.51
CA SER A 5 -8.65 8.97 8.73
C SER A 5 -8.55 8.17 10.03
N SER A 6 -9.63 8.11 10.82
CA SER A 6 -9.75 7.23 11.99
C SER A 6 -9.80 5.74 11.63
N SER A 7 -9.52 5.38 10.38
CA SER A 7 -9.49 4.00 9.89
C SER A 7 -8.25 3.26 10.36
N SER A 8 -8.46 2.16 11.09
CA SER A 8 -7.40 1.24 11.47
C SER A 8 -6.83 0.48 10.27
N ILE A 9 -5.52 0.24 10.28
CA ILE A 9 -4.78 -0.55 9.29
C ILE A 9 -4.22 -1.79 10.00
N VAL A 10 -4.34 -2.96 9.38
CA VAL A 10 -3.54 -4.14 9.76
C VAL A 10 -2.35 -4.29 8.82
N PHE A 11 -1.15 -4.28 9.36
CA PHE A 11 0.09 -4.53 8.65
C PHE A 11 0.38 -6.02 8.68
N ILE A 12 0.55 -6.66 7.51
CA ILE A 12 0.75 -8.10 7.39
C ILE A 12 1.98 -8.40 6.53
N ASP A 13 2.79 -9.33 7.00
CA ASP A 13 3.88 -9.98 6.27
C ASP A 13 3.80 -11.49 6.49
N LEU A 14 4.06 -12.27 5.43
CA LEU A 14 4.07 -13.72 5.47
C LEU A 14 5.46 -14.26 5.14
N GLU A 15 5.93 -15.18 5.99
CA GLU A 15 7.00 -16.09 5.61
C GLU A 15 6.39 -17.32 4.96
N VAL A 16 6.86 -17.69 3.78
CA VAL A 16 6.35 -18.82 3.00
C VAL A 16 7.43 -19.86 2.75
N THR A 17 7.06 -21.13 2.85
CA THR A 17 7.97 -22.23 2.55
C THR A 17 8.26 -22.27 1.05
N LYS A 18 9.55 -22.27 0.68
CA LYS A 18 9.96 -22.24 -0.74
C LYS A 18 9.47 -23.45 -1.55
N HIS A 19 9.39 -24.63 -0.92
CA HIS A 19 9.06 -25.88 -1.61
C HIS A 19 7.56 -26.15 -1.69
N THR A 20 6.84 -26.00 -0.59
CA THR A 20 5.41 -26.31 -0.53
C THR A 20 4.53 -25.10 -0.86
N GLN A 21 5.12 -23.90 -0.96
CA GLN A 21 4.39 -22.64 -1.18
C GLN A 21 3.24 -22.48 -0.18
N THR A 22 3.51 -22.77 1.09
CA THR A 22 2.54 -22.65 2.18
C THR A 22 3.00 -21.61 3.19
N ILE A 23 2.04 -20.96 3.86
CA ILE A 23 2.32 -20.00 4.94
C ILE A 23 3.06 -20.74 6.06
N ALA A 24 4.29 -20.31 6.35
CA ALA A 24 5.17 -20.85 7.38
C ALA A 24 5.07 -20.05 8.68
N SER A 25 4.92 -18.72 8.57
CA SER A 25 4.70 -17.80 9.68
C SER A 25 3.98 -16.55 9.16
N ILE A 26 3.28 -15.88 10.07
CA ILE A 26 2.48 -14.69 9.84
C ILE A 26 2.92 -13.67 10.87
N GLY A 27 3.23 -12.46 10.42
CA GLY A 27 3.35 -11.29 11.26
C GLY A 27 2.17 -10.37 11.03
N ALA A 28 1.52 -9.93 12.09
CA ALA A 28 0.51 -8.89 12.00
C ALA A 28 0.70 -7.83 13.07
N TYR A 29 0.59 -6.57 12.67
CA TYR A 29 0.69 -5.41 13.55
C TYR A 29 -0.47 -4.45 13.26
N ILE A 30 -1.12 -3.93 14.30
CA ILE A 30 -2.12 -2.86 14.20
C ILE A 30 -1.65 -1.67 15.04
N ASP A 31 -1.32 -1.92 16.31
CA ASP A 31 -0.81 -0.95 17.27
C ASP A 31 0.01 -1.65 18.38
N GLU A 32 0.44 -0.88 19.40
CA GLU A 32 1.28 -1.36 20.50
C GLU A 32 0.66 -2.49 21.33
N GLU A 33 -0.68 -2.54 21.43
CA GLU A 33 -1.42 -3.54 22.20
C GLU A 33 -1.94 -4.68 21.31
N ASN A 34 -2.01 -4.46 19.99
CA ASN A 34 -2.65 -5.32 19.02
C ASN A 34 -1.68 -5.77 17.92
N GLY A 35 -1.14 -6.97 18.09
CA GLY A 35 -0.30 -7.61 17.10
C GLY A 35 -0.01 -9.06 17.47
N PHE A 36 0.52 -9.83 16.53
CA PHE A 36 0.99 -11.19 16.80
C PHE A 36 2.01 -11.67 15.76
N GLU A 37 2.82 -12.65 16.17
CA GLU A 37 3.62 -13.48 15.26
C GLU A 37 3.27 -14.95 15.49
N GLY A 38 3.06 -15.71 14.41
CA GLY A 38 2.82 -17.16 14.52
C GLY A 38 2.26 -17.79 13.26
N GLN A 39 1.82 -19.04 13.34
CA GLN A 39 1.39 -19.83 12.17
C GLN A 39 -0.13 -19.87 11.97
N SER A 40 -0.88 -19.27 12.91
CA SER A 40 -2.34 -19.44 12.99
C SER A 40 -3.06 -18.34 12.20
N LEU A 41 -3.64 -18.70 11.05
CA LEU A 41 -4.61 -17.85 10.36
C LEU A 41 -5.84 -17.56 11.23
N HIS A 42 -6.20 -18.43 12.17
CA HIS A 42 -7.31 -18.18 13.07
C HIS A 42 -7.03 -17.00 14.00
N GLU A 43 -5.80 -16.88 14.53
CA GLU A 43 -5.42 -15.72 15.35
C GLU A 43 -5.38 -14.43 14.50
N LEU A 44 -4.92 -14.50 13.24
CA LEU A 44 -5.01 -13.37 12.31
C LEU A 44 -6.46 -12.89 12.12
N ILE A 45 -7.36 -13.84 11.84
CA ILE A 45 -8.78 -13.56 11.66
C ILE A 45 -9.37 -12.95 12.94
N ARG A 46 -9.05 -13.52 14.10
CA ARG A 46 -9.53 -13.05 15.40
C ARG A 46 -9.07 -11.61 15.67
N LEU A 47 -7.79 -11.31 15.44
CA LEU A 47 -7.24 -9.96 15.56
C LEU A 47 -8.02 -8.98 14.68
N CYS A 48 -8.19 -9.30 13.39
CA CYS A 48 -8.90 -8.43 12.44
C CYS A 48 -10.40 -8.28 12.78
N VAL A 49 -11.06 -9.31 13.31
CA VAL A 49 -12.47 -9.22 13.73
C VAL A 49 -12.61 -8.34 14.97
N GLN A 50 -11.66 -8.38 15.90
CA GLN A 50 -11.68 -7.56 17.12
C GLN A 50 -11.38 -6.09 16.83
N GLN A 51 -10.41 -5.81 15.95
CA GLN A 51 -9.95 -4.45 15.66
C GLN A 51 -10.64 -3.80 14.46
N THR A 52 -11.34 -4.59 13.63
CA THR A 52 -12.12 -4.13 12.47
C THR A 52 -11.36 -3.17 11.54
N PRO A 53 -10.14 -3.51 11.07
CA PRO A 53 -9.37 -2.64 10.20
C PRO A 53 -10.12 -2.39 8.89
N SER A 54 -9.96 -1.19 8.33
CA SER A 54 -10.47 -0.85 7.00
C SER A 54 -9.47 -1.14 5.89
N TYR A 55 -8.19 -1.24 6.26
CA TYR A 55 -7.07 -1.41 5.35
C TYR A 55 -6.20 -2.58 5.77
N VAL A 56 -5.60 -3.25 4.79
CA VAL A 56 -4.43 -4.11 4.97
C VAL A 56 -3.23 -3.45 4.30
N CYS A 57 -2.08 -3.47 4.96
CA CYS A 57 -0.85 -2.93 4.41
C CYS A 57 0.29 -3.95 4.49
N GLY A 58 1.13 -4.00 3.46
CA GLY A 58 2.33 -4.82 3.44
C GLY A 58 3.38 -4.23 2.51
N HIS A 59 4.51 -4.90 2.39
CA HIS A 59 5.56 -4.54 1.43
C HIS A 59 5.62 -5.60 0.33
N ASN A 60 5.18 -5.24 -0.88
CA ASN A 60 4.93 -6.18 -1.98
C ASN A 60 3.75 -7.15 -1.71
N PHE A 61 2.80 -6.72 -0.87
CA PHE A 61 1.64 -7.51 -0.47
C PHE A 61 0.81 -8.02 -1.65
N ILE A 62 0.60 -7.17 -2.68
CA ILE A 62 -0.25 -7.49 -3.83
C ILE A 62 0.31 -8.69 -4.60
N ASP A 63 1.61 -8.71 -4.85
CA ASP A 63 2.26 -9.75 -5.68
C ASP A 63 2.79 -10.93 -4.85
N HIS A 64 2.90 -10.77 -3.54
CA HIS A 64 3.45 -11.78 -2.65
C HIS A 64 2.39 -12.39 -1.72
N ASP A 65 1.94 -11.67 -0.71
CA ASP A 65 1.14 -12.18 0.41
C ASP A 65 -0.31 -12.46 0.02
N LYS A 66 -0.89 -11.56 -0.78
CA LYS A 66 -2.30 -11.57 -1.20
C LYS A 66 -2.71 -12.94 -1.74
N ARG A 67 -1.94 -13.54 -2.64
CA ARG A 67 -2.27 -14.84 -3.25
C ARG A 67 -2.41 -15.97 -2.23
N TYR A 68 -1.66 -15.93 -1.13
CA TYR A 68 -1.74 -16.96 -0.09
C TYR A 68 -2.96 -16.74 0.80
N LEU A 69 -3.26 -15.48 1.12
CA LEU A 69 -4.42 -15.11 1.93
C LEU A 69 -5.74 -15.30 1.18
N GLU A 70 -5.80 -14.99 -0.11
CA GLU A 70 -6.97 -15.21 -0.97
C GLU A 70 -7.32 -16.69 -1.14
N ASN A 71 -6.31 -17.57 -1.09
CA ASN A 71 -6.49 -19.02 -1.15
C ASN A 71 -6.65 -19.66 0.25
N SER A 72 -6.97 -18.86 1.27
CA SER A 72 -7.10 -19.31 2.66
C SER A 72 -8.44 -18.91 3.30
N THR A 73 -8.66 -19.32 4.55
CA THR A 73 -9.83 -18.89 5.34
C THR A 73 -9.86 -17.38 5.61
N PHE A 74 -8.77 -16.64 5.37
CA PHE A 74 -8.72 -15.19 5.52
C PHE A 74 -9.39 -14.44 4.35
N ASN A 75 -9.65 -15.10 3.21
CA ASN A 75 -10.14 -14.44 1.99
C ASN A 75 -11.40 -13.58 2.22
N ALA A 76 -12.36 -14.06 3.00
CA ALA A 76 -13.59 -13.31 3.28
C ALA A 76 -13.34 -11.97 4.00
N LEU A 77 -12.31 -11.88 4.84
CA LEU A 77 -11.87 -10.61 5.42
C LEU A 77 -11.11 -9.79 4.39
N LEU A 78 -10.21 -10.40 3.64
CA LEU A 78 -9.39 -9.72 2.64
C LEU A 78 -10.22 -8.98 1.58
N GLN A 79 -11.30 -9.59 1.09
CA GLN A 79 -12.21 -8.95 0.12
C GLN A 79 -12.91 -7.68 0.65
N ARG A 80 -12.89 -7.45 1.96
CA ARG A 80 -13.47 -6.27 2.61
C ARG A 80 -12.43 -5.19 2.91
N LEU A 81 -11.14 -5.52 2.84
CA LEU A 81 -10.04 -4.64 3.17
C LEU A 81 -9.56 -3.91 1.92
N LYS A 82 -9.24 -2.63 2.08
CA LYS A 82 -8.53 -1.86 1.05
C LYS A 82 -7.04 -2.11 1.19
N ILE A 83 -6.34 -2.34 0.08
CA ILE A 83 -4.93 -2.75 0.10
C ILE A 83 -4.04 -1.52 -0.07
N LEU A 84 -3.08 -1.34 0.85
CA LEU A 84 -1.98 -0.39 0.75
C LEU A 84 -0.69 -1.18 0.54
N ASP A 85 0.00 -0.98 -0.58
CA ASP A 85 1.26 -1.68 -0.85
C ASP A 85 2.43 -0.69 -0.84
N THR A 86 3.28 -0.78 0.18
CA THR A 86 4.38 0.15 0.36
C THR A 86 5.48 0.00 -0.70
N LEU A 87 5.58 -1.14 -1.42
CA LEU A 87 6.55 -1.26 -2.50
C LEU A 87 6.15 -0.34 -3.67
N TYR A 88 4.90 -0.42 -4.11
CA TYR A 88 4.37 0.42 -5.19
C TYR A 88 4.39 1.90 -4.82
N LEU A 89 4.03 2.24 -3.59
CA LEU A 89 4.09 3.62 -3.10
C LEU A 89 5.54 4.13 -3.03
N SER A 90 6.48 3.28 -2.62
CA SER A 90 7.90 3.62 -2.56
C SER A 90 8.46 3.89 -3.96
N LEU A 91 8.12 3.05 -4.95
CA LEU A 91 8.47 3.28 -6.37
C LEU A 91 7.91 4.62 -6.89
N LEU A 92 6.71 4.99 -6.47
CA LEU A 92 6.07 6.24 -6.88
C LEU A 92 6.70 7.48 -6.23
N LEU A 93 6.99 7.43 -4.93
CA LEU A 93 7.33 8.61 -4.11
C LEU A 93 8.83 8.81 -3.89
N PHE A 94 9.64 7.79 -4.16
CA PHE A 94 11.10 7.81 -4.08
C PHE A 94 11.76 7.26 -5.37
N PRO A 95 11.46 7.83 -6.55
CA PRO A 95 11.89 7.27 -7.84
C PRO A 95 13.43 7.26 -8.04
N ASP A 96 14.16 7.98 -7.20
CA ASP A 96 15.61 8.11 -7.17
C ASP A 96 16.32 7.05 -6.30
N LYS A 97 15.57 6.23 -5.55
CA LYS A 97 16.15 5.15 -4.75
C LYS A 97 16.71 4.04 -5.63
N VAL A 98 17.94 3.64 -5.33
CA VAL A 98 18.60 2.48 -5.98
C VAL A 98 17.88 1.17 -5.62
N THR A 99 17.31 1.10 -4.42
CA THR A 99 16.60 -0.08 -3.92
C THR A 99 15.37 0.34 -3.14
N HIS A 100 14.28 -0.39 -3.36
CA HIS A 100 13.03 -0.24 -2.61
C HIS A 100 12.80 -1.39 -1.62
N LYS A 101 13.79 -2.25 -1.39
CA LYS A 101 13.71 -3.30 -0.36
C LYS A 101 13.37 -2.69 1.00
N LEU A 102 12.47 -3.34 1.73
CA LEU A 102 12.16 -3.01 3.10
C LEU A 102 13.42 -3.04 3.97
N GLU A 103 13.65 -1.96 4.71
CA GLU A 103 14.69 -1.91 5.74
C GLU A 103 14.24 -2.74 6.94
N LYS A 104 15.14 -3.58 7.47
CA LYS A 104 14.84 -4.53 8.56
C LYS A 104 15.64 -4.17 9.80
N PRO A 105 15.28 -3.10 10.54
CA PRO A 105 16.08 -2.57 11.66
C PRO A 105 16.21 -3.57 12.81
N TYR A 106 15.29 -4.54 12.92
CA TYR A 106 15.37 -5.62 13.91
C TYR A 106 16.48 -6.65 13.61
N LYS A 107 17.06 -6.64 12.40
CA LYS A 107 18.20 -7.48 12.07
C LYS A 107 19.50 -6.81 12.50
N THR A 108 20.18 -7.43 13.46
CA THR A 108 21.48 -6.97 13.97
C THR A 108 22.54 -8.04 13.71
N GLU A 109 23.82 -7.71 13.92
CA GLU A 109 24.91 -8.70 13.82
C GLU A 109 24.68 -9.92 14.72
N ALA A 110 24.04 -9.72 15.88
CA ALA A 110 23.70 -10.77 16.84
C ALA A 110 22.40 -11.50 16.50
N HIS A 111 21.51 -10.90 15.69
CA HIS A 111 20.19 -11.45 15.39
C HIS A 111 19.83 -11.28 13.91
N ILE A 112 20.17 -12.28 13.11
CA ILE A 112 19.99 -12.25 11.64
C ILE A 112 18.67 -12.88 11.17
N ALA A 113 17.91 -13.50 12.09
CA ALA A 113 16.68 -14.20 11.75
C ALA A 113 15.62 -13.26 11.18
N ASN A 114 14.78 -13.77 10.28
CA ASN A 114 13.60 -13.05 9.81
C ASN A 114 12.56 -12.99 10.94
N SER A 115 11.79 -11.90 10.97
CA SER A 115 10.61 -11.75 11.81
C SER A 115 9.53 -11.10 10.97
N PRO A 116 8.50 -11.84 10.54
CA PRO A 116 7.41 -11.24 9.78
C PRO A 116 6.68 -10.17 10.62
N PHE A 117 6.63 -10.29 11.94
CA PHE A 117 6.10 -9.20 12.78
C PHE A 117 6.99 -7.95 12.70
N GLY A 118 8.31 -8.14 12.76
CA GLY A 118 9.28 -7.05 12.56
C GLY A 118 9.14 -6.40 11.17
N ASP A 119 8.85 -7.18 10.14
CA ASP A 119 8.58 -6.67 8.78
C ASP A 119 7.25 -5.90 8.72
N SER A 120 6.20 -6.35 9.42
CA SER A 120 4.94 -5.59 9.55
C SER A 120 5.15 -4.24 10.24
N VAL A 121 5.94 -4.20 11.32
CA VAL A 121 6.28 -2.94 12.02
C VAL A 121 7.12 -2.03 11.12
N ALA A 122 8.14 -2.57 10.44
CA ALA A 122 8.96 -1.80 9.50
C ALA A 122 8.12 -1.23 8.33
N THR A 123 7.14 -2.00 7.86
CA THR A 123 6.19 -1.56 6.83
C THR A 123 5.33 -0.40 7.33
N LYS A 124 4.88 -0.42 8.59
CA LYS A 124 4.18 0.72 9.20
C LYS A 124 5.05 1.97 9.19
N GLU A 125 6.31 1.86 9.59
CA GLU A 125 7.20 3.03 9.60
C GLU A 125 7.47 3.56 8.18
N LEU A 126 7.64 2.65 7.21
CA LEU A 126 7.76 3.02 5.81
C LEU A 126 6.50 3.73 5.30
N LEU A 127 5.29 3.26 5.64
CA LEU A 127 4.05 3.94 5.25
C LEU A 127 3.99 5.36 5.80
N MET A 128 4.40 5.59 7.05
CA MET A 128 4.46 6.94 7.63
C MET A 128 5.43 7.85 6.87
N LEU A 129 6.62 7.36 6.55
CA LEU A 129 7.58 8.08 5.72
C LEU A 129 7.03 8.38 4.31
N LEU A 130 6.27 7.46 3.72
CA LEU A 130 5.64 7.65 2.41
C LEU A 130 4.54 8.72 2.46
N VAL A 131 3.73 8.75 3.52
CA VAL A 131 2.72 9.80 3.72
C VAL A 131 3.37 11.16 3.89
N GLU A 132 4.39 11.27 4.75
CA GLU A 132 5.18 12.50 4.91
C GLU A 132 5.81 12.93 3.59
N ARG A 133 6.38 11.98 2.83
CA ARG A 133 6.96 12.26 1.52
C ARG A 133 5.92 12.82 0.55
N PHE A 134 4.73 12.22 0.47
CA PHE A 134 3.65 12.72 -0.38
C PHE A 134 3.30 14.17 0.00
N TYR A 135 3.14 14.47 1.30
CA TYR A 135 2.83 15.82 1.75
C TYR A 135 3.97 16.83 1.57
N SER A 136 5.22 16.38 1.47
CA SER A 136 6.38 17.22 1.14
C SER A 136 6.47 17.63 -0.33
N LEU A 137 5.74 16.96 -1.24
CA LEU A 137 5.75 17.29 -2.66
C LEU A 137 5.09 18.65 -2.93
N ASP A 138 5.50 19.29 -4.02
CA ASP A 138 4.82 20.48 -4.52
C ASP A 138 3.35 20.17 -4.84
N GLU A 139 2.44 21.11 -4.59
CA GLU A 139 1.01 20.89 -4.76
C GLU A 139 0.65 20.50 -6.20
N SER A 140 1.33 21.09 -7.19
CA SER A 140 1.15 20.71 -8.59
C SER A 140 1.49 19.23 -8.83
N LEU A 141 2.56 18.71 -8.22
CA LEU A 141 2.91 17.30 -8.36
C LEU A 141 1.91 16.38 -7.64
N LYS A 142 1.40 16.77 -6.46
CA LYS A 142 0.34 16.01 -5.76
C LYS A 142 -0.92 15.91 -6.61
N GLN A 143 -1.36 17.02 -7.18
CA GLN A 143 -2.53 17.07 -8.06
C GLN A 143 -2.32 16.23 -9.32
N ALA A 144 -1.14 16.31 -9.94
CA ALA A 144 -0.78 15.47 -11.07
C ALA A 144 -0.87 13.97 -10.73
N LEU A 145 -0.25 13.54 -9.64
CA LEU A 145 -0.28 12.15 -9.19
C LEU A 145 -1.72 11.70 -8.90
N TYR A 146 -2.50 12.52 -8.21
CA TYR A 146 -3.90 12.21 -7.91
C TYR A 146 -4.75 12.09 -9.18
N LEU A 147 -4.71 13.08 -10.07
CA LEU A 147 -5.48 13.07 -11.32
C LEU A 147 -5.12 11.88 -12.24
N LEU A 148 -3.87 11.40 -12.16
CA LEU A 148 -3.41 10.25 -12.92
C LEU A 148 -3.79 8.91 -12.29
N LEU A 149 -3.82 8.82 -10.95
CA LEU A 149 -3.78 7.53 -10.24
C LEU A 149 -4.96 7.30 -9.28
N ASN A 150 -5.83 8.28 -9.02
CA ASN A 150 -6.92 8.13 -8.05
C ASN A 150 -8.00 7.09 -8.43
N THR A 151 -8.02 6.62 -9.67
CA THR A 151 -8.89 5.53 -10.14
C THR A 151 -8.15 4.20 -10.32
N HIS A 152 -6.83 4.19 -10.16
CA HIS A 152 -6.01 3.00 -10.33
C HIS A 152 -6.11 2.10 -9.08
N ALA A 153 -6.46 0.83 -9.23
CA ALA A 153 -6.71 -0.08 -8.10
C ALA A 153 -5.60 -0.12 -7.03
N ILE A 154 -4.33 -0.12 -7.45
CA ILE A 154 -3.15 -0.07 -6.55
C ILE A 154 -3.04 1.24 -5.75
N TYR A 155 -3.33 2.39 -6.36
CA TYR A 155 -3.02 3.70 -5.77
C TYR A 155 -4.24 4.41 -5.19
N ALA A 156 -5.45 4.13 -5.67
CA ALA A 156 -6.68 4.73 -5.18
C ALA A 156 -6.87 4.57 -3.65
N PRO A 157 -6.62 3.38 -3.05
CA PRO A 157 -6.69 3.21 -1.60
C PRO A 157 -5.76 4.15 -0.82
N PHE A 158 -4.58 4.47 -1.36
CA PHE A 158 -3.63 5.36 -0.69
C PHE A 158 -4.17 6.78 -0.62
N PHE A 159 -4.70 7.32 -1.72
CA PHE A 159 -5.29 8.67 -1.72
C PHE A 159 -6.51 8.77 -0.82
N GLU A 160 -7.32 7.70 -0.76
CA GLU A 160 -8.43 7.62 0.18
C GLU A 160 -7.95 7.60 1.63
N TYR A 161 -6.93 6.78 1.93
CA TYR A 161 -6.36 6.67 3.28
C TYR A 161 -5.84 8.00 3.81
N ILE A 162 -5.11 8.76 2.99
CA ILE A 162 -4.61 10.09 3.36
C ILE A 162 -5.67 11.20 3.19
N ALA A 163 -6.88 10.86 2.76
CA ALA A 163 -7.97 11.80 2.49
C ALA A 163 -7.57 12.98 1.58
N TYR A 164 -6.68 12.75 0.60
CA TYR A 164 -6.25 13.80 -0.32
C TYR A 164 -7.32 14.06 -1.38
N GLN A 165 -7.60 15.33 -1.62
CA GLN A 165 -8.50 15.81 -2.66
C GLN A 165 -7.79 16.88 -3.47
N SER A 166 -7.86 16.76 -4.80
CA SER A 166 -7.36 17.77 -5.71
C SER A 166 -8.39 18.88 -5.90
N SER A 167 -7.96 20.14 -5.86
CA SER A 167 -8.78 21.28 -6.30
C SER A 167 -8.87 21.36 -7.83
N GLU A 168 -7.91 20.77 -8.54
CA GLU A 168 -7.93 20.64 -10.00
C GLU A 168 -8.73 19.41 -10.41
N ILE A 169 -9.54 19.57 -11.47
CA ILE A 169 -10.44 18.51 -11.98
C ILE A 169 -9.99 18.06 -13.37
N SER A 170 -9.15 18.84 -14.07
CA SER A 170 -8.73 18.55 -15.43
C SER A 170 -7.22 18.35 -15.55
N LEU A 171 -6.84 17.11 -15.85
CA LEU A 171 -5.46 16.75 -16.18
C LEU A 171 -4.92 17.57 -17.37
N TYR A 172 -5.77 17.85 -18.37
CA TYR A 172 -5.38 18.69 -19.50
C TYR A 172 -5.08 20.11 -19.06
N GLU A 173 -5.97 20.75 -18.29
CA GLU A 173 -5.74 22.14 -17.85
C GLU A 173 -4.50 22.26 -16.97
N HIS A 174 -4.22 21.24 -16.15
CA HIS A 174 -3.03 21.16 -15.32
C HIS A 174 -1.73 21.11 -16.15
N PHE A 175 -1.74 20.35 -17.26
CA PHE A 175 -0.55 20.10 -18.07
C PHE A 175 -0.51 20.84 -19.41
N LYS A 176 -1.48 21.72 -19.71
CA LYS A 176 -1.64 22.33 -21.04
C LYS A 176 -0.39 23.03 -21.57
N SER A 177 0.43 23.62 -20.69
CA SER A 177 1.67 24.28 -21.09
C SER A 177 2.76 23.31 -21.56
N LEU A 178 2.67 22.03 -21.18
CA LEU A 178 3.59 20.96 -21.54
C LEU A 178 3.06 20.08 -22.68
N ILE A 179 1.77 20.18 -23.01
CA ILE A 179 1.11 19.36 -24.03
C ILE A 179 1.30 19.98 -25.42
N GLN A 180 1.89 19.21 -26.33
CA GLN A 180 2.17 19.64 -27.72
C GLN A 180 1.12 19.14 -28.74
N CYS A 181 0.07 18.45 -28.29
CA CYS A 181 -1.00 17.96 -29.16
C CYS A 181 -2.33 18.65 -28.87
N GLU A 182 -3.31 18.50 -29.77
CA GLU A 182 -4.65 19.03 -29.55
C GLU A 182 -5.32 18.38 -28.32
N LYS A 183 -6.12 19.17 -27.58
CA LYS A 183 -6.87 18.71 -26.40
C LYS A 183 -7.62 17.40 -26.63
N LYS A 184 -8.31 17.27 -27.78
CA LYS A 184 -9.06 16.06 -28.15
C LYS A 184 -8.17 14.83 -28.26
N VAL A 185 -6.94 14.98 -28.75
CA VAL A 185 -5.97 13.90 -28.87
C VAL A 185 -5.48 13.48 -27.48
N PHE A 186 -5.17 14.44 -26.61
CA PHE A 186 -4.79 14.17 -25.23
C PHE A 186 -5.90 13.44 -24.46
N GLU A 187 -7.13 13.94 -24.52
CA GLU A 187 -8.31 13.34 -23.87
C GLU A 187 -8.60 11.93 -24.37
N ALA A 188 -8.41 11.66 -25.68
CA ALA A 188 -8.57 10.31 -26.22
C ALA A 188 -7.53 9.30 -25.66
N ILE A 189 -6.31 9.76 -25.35
CA ILE A 189 -5.26 8.92 -24.76
C ILE A 189 -5.57 8.59 -23.30
N THR A 190 -6.02 9.58 -22.53
CA THR A 190 -6.30 9.41 -21.10
C THR A 190 -7.52 8.53 -20.87
N VAL A 191 -8.60 8.71 -21.63
CA VAL A 191 -9.83 7.89 -21.54
C VAL A 191 -9.58 6.42 -21.88
N ARG A 192 -8.73 6.14 -22.90
CA ARG A 192 -8.40 4.76 -23.28
C ARG A 192 -7.61 3.99 -22.22
N ARG A 193 -6.89 4.69 -21.34
CA ARG A 193 -6.12 4.04 -20.26
C ARG A 193 -7.01 3.68 -19.08
N SER A 194 -7.95 4.53 -18.69
CA SER A 194 -8.88 4.25 -17.58
C SER A 194 -9.75 3.01 -17.84
N ALA A 195 -10.05 2.67 -19.10
CA ALA A 195 -10.83 1.48 -19.47
C ALA A 195 -10.03 0.16 -19.44
N ASN A 196 -8.69 0.20 -19.48
CA ASN A 196 -7.83 -0.98 -19.56
C ASN A 196 -7.08 -1.28 -18.25
N LEU A 197 -7.44 -0.58 -17.17
CA LEU A 197 -6.76 -0.61 -15.86
C LEU A 197 -7.47 -1.50 -14.84
N VAL A 198 -8.31 -2.43 -15.32
CA VAL A 198 -8.84 -3.54 -14.53
C VAL A 198 -7.82 -4.67 -14.60
N ILE A 199 -6.94 -4.75 -13.60
CA ILE A 199 -6.12 -5.94 -13.34
C ILE A 199 -6.96 -6.89 -12.48
#